data_AF-A0A068T1P5-F1
#
_entry.id   AF-A0A068T1P5-F1
#
_cell.length_a   1.000
_cell.length_b   1.000
_cell.length_c   1.000
_cell.angle_alpha   90.00
_cell.angle_beta   90.00
_cell.angle_gamma   90.00
#
_symmetry.space_group_name_H-M   'P 1'
#
loop_
_entity.id
_entity.type
_entity.pdbx_description
1 polymer ?
#
loop_
_entity_poly.entity_id
_entity_poly.type
_entity_poly.pdbx_seq_one_letter_code
_entity_poly.pdbx_strand_id
1 'polypeptide(L)'
;MPNEQQLRTIAAAGQDEQAEVWKKYKPRKQDPQVSWWEVARALTTTRMLAKHASFGDELAQAYGIVWVEDLFAPADEDNRYTTDVEAFPGAQQEWLSNNLPKRGSVTLQEDQSHARDAQEFEKRHRNDWVVIAALNSDHRPGFVECIATLGGIRSETGERRFLVLGSDYVIGRHGFVINPSSEPYDGPSSFVTWAAQR
;
A
#
# COMPACT_ATOMS: atom_id res chain seq x y z
N MET A 1 0.73 33.56 -17.99
CA MET A 1 2.10 33.01 -18.16
C MET A 1 2.14 31.65 -17.48
N PRO A 2 2.76 30.63 -18.08
CA PRO A 2 2.99 29.34 -17.43
C PRO A 2 4.04 29.47 -16.32
N ASN A 3 3.93 28.65 -15.27
CA ASN A 3 4.98 28.54 -14.25
C ASN A 3 6.12 27.60 -14.71
N GLU A 4 7.22 27.52 -13.95
CA GLU A 4 8.40 26.73 -14.34
C GLU A 4 8.09 25.25 -14.59
N GLN A 5 7.26 24.64 -13.74
CA GLN A 5 6.86 23.24 -13.91
C GLN A 5 6.05 23.04 -15.21
N GLN A 6 5.12 23.93 -15.50
CA GLN A 6 4.34 23.91 -16.74
C GLN A 6 5.23 24.12 -17.97
N LEU A 7 6.21 25.03 -17.89
CA LEU A 7 7.18 25.26 -18.96
C LEU A 7 8.00 24.01 -19.25
N ARG A 8 8.46 23.28 -18.21
CA ARG A 8 9.18 22.01 -18.39
C ARG A 8 8.33 20.98 -19.12
N THR A 9 7.06 20.81 -18.73
CA THR A 9 6.16 19.86 -19.39
C THR A 9 5.88 20.25 -20.84
N ILE A 10 5.61 21.54 -21.10
CA ILE A 10 5.31 22.02 -22.45
C ILE A 10 6.54 21.90 -23.36
N ALA A 11 7.69 22.38 -22.91
CA ALA A 11 8.92 22.41 -23.70
C ALA A 11 9.42 21.02 -24.09
N ALA A 12 9.13 20.02 -23.27
CA ALA A 12 9.60 18.66 -23.47
C ALA A 12 8.59 17.75 -24.19
N ALA A 13 7.43 18.30 -24.60
CA ALA A 13 6.54 17.68 -25.57
C ALA A 13 6.98 18.04 -27.01
N GLY A 14 6.71 17.18 -27.99
CA GLY A 14 7.07 17.42 -29.39
C GLY A 14 6.33 18.63 -29.98
N GLN A 15 6.93 19.32 -30.96
CA GLN A 15 6.34 20.52 -31.58
C GLN A 15 4.96 20.24 -32.20
N ASP A 16 4.77 19.07 -32.81
CA ASP A 16 3.49 18.67 -33.39
C ASP A 16 2.40 18.48 -32.32
N GLU A 17 2.75 17.88 -31.19
CA GLU A 17 1.84 17.66 -30.06
C GLU A 17 1.48 18.98 -29.38
N GLN A 18 2.46 19.87 -29.19
CA GLN A 18 2.22 21.25 -28.73
C GLN A 18 1.25 21.97 -29.66
N ALA A 19 1.39 21.83 -30.98
CA ALA A 19 0.50 22.46 -31.96
C ALA A 19 -0.93 21.90 -31.90
N GLU A 20 -1.10 20.59 -31.75
CA GLU A 20 -2.42 19.95 -31.60
C GLU A 20 -3.12 20.34 -30.30
N VAL A 21 -2.39 20.38 -29.17
CA VAL A 21 -2.93 20.88 -27.90
C VAL A 21 -3.25 22.37 -27.99
N TRP A 22 -2.39 23.17 -28.61
CA TRP A 22 -2.64 24.61 -28.78
C TRP A 22 -3.90 24.89 -29.59
N LYS A 23 -4.23 24.10 -30.62
CA LYS A 23 -5.50 24.24 -31.35
C LYS A 23 -6.72 24.14 -30.43
N LYS A 24 -6.67 23.29 -29.40
CA LYS A 24 -7.76 23.06 -28.44
C LYS A 24 -7.85 24.14 -27.37
N TYR A 25 -6.71 24.61 -26.86
CA TYR A 25 -6.62 25.49 -25.69
C TYR A 25 -6.25 26.95 -26.03
N LYS A 26 -6.17 27.32 -27.31
CA LYS A 26 -5.94 28.72 -27.71
C LYS A 26 -7.04 29.64 -27.17
N PRO A 27 -6.71 30.90 -26.81
CA PRO A 27 -7.68 31.84 -26.28
C PRO A 27 -8.74 32.15 -27.34
N ARG A 28 -10.00 32.27 -26.91
CA ARG A 28 -11.14 32.58 -27.79
C ARG A 28 -11.52 34.05 -27.65
N LYS A 29 -12.22 34.59 -28.65
CA LYS A 29 -12.63 36.01 -28.68
C LYS A 29 -13.50 36.45 -27.48
N GLN A 30 -14.14 35.50 -26.78
CA GLN A 30 -14.94 35.71 -25.57
C GLN A 30 -14.19 35.44 -24.26
N ASP A 31 -13.09 34.68 -24.29
CA ASP A 31 -12.27 34.39 -23.12
C ASP A 31 -10.78 34.49 -23.50
N PRO A 32 -10.14 35.64 -23.23
CA PRO A 32 -8.76 35.89 -23.60
C PRO A 32 -7.74 35.18 -22.70
N GLN A 33 -8.18 34.49 -21.64
CA GLN A 33 -7.28 33.86 -20.68
C GLN A 33 -6.94 32.42 -21.10
N VAL A 34 -5.63 32.12 -21.18
CA VAL A 34 -5.13 30.77 -21.44
C VAL A 34 -4.86 30.07 -20.11
N SER A 35 -5.50 28.91 -19.92
CA SER A 35 -5.17 28.01 -18.81
C SER A 35 -3.91 27.21 -19.13
N TRP A 36 -2.76 27.77 -18.75
CA TRP A 36 -1.46 27.10 -18.92
C TRP A 36 -1.35 25.76 -18.19
N TRP A 37 -2.12 25.59 -17.11
CA TRP A 37 -2.22 24.32 -16.41
C TRP A 37 -2.91 23.24 -17.27
N GLU A 38 -3.99 23.58 -17.97
CA GLU A 38 -4.68 22.64 -18.86
C GLU A 38 -3.82 22.29 -20.08
N VAL A 39 -3.12 23.26 -20.65
CA VAL A 39 -2.15 23.04 -21.73
C VAL A 39 -1.05 22.08 -21.28
N ALA A 40 -0.44 22.33 -20.13
CA ALA A 40 0.60 21.46 -19.59
C ALA A 40 0.06 20.07 -19.27
N ARG A 41 -1.12 19.96 -18.63
CA ARG A 41 -1.76 18.68 -18.32
C ARG A 41 -2.09 17.86 -19.57
N ALA A 42 -2.54 18.51 -20.63
CA ALA A 42 -2.84 17.85 -21.90
C ALA A 42 -1.57 17.34 -22.62
N LEU A 43 -0.41 17.92 -22.31
CA LEU A 43 0.91 17.50 -22.80
C LEU A 43 1.65 16.59 -21.81
N THR A 44 1.03 16.23 -20.68
CA THR A 44 1.64 15.30 -19.73
C THR A 44 1.55 13.87 -20.28
N THR A 45 2.62 13.42 -20.91
CA THR A 45 2.81 12.01 -21.25
C THR A 45 3.51 11.28 -20.10
N THR A 46 3.04 10.08 -19.76
CA THR A 46 3.77 9.22 -18.83
C THR A 46 5.11 8.85 -19.46
N ARG A 47 6.21 9.26 -18.82
CA ARG A 47 7.57 8.89 -19.22
C ARG A 47 8.02 7.68 -18.43
N MET A 48 8.48 6.65 -19.12
CA MET A 48 9.10 5.48 -18.52
C MET A 48 10.62 5.70 -18.55
N LEU A 49 11.22 5.92 -17.38
CA LEU A 49 12.64 6.25 -17.26
C LEU A 49 13.50 4.99 -17.35
N ALA A 50 14.66 5.08 -18.01
CA ALA A 50 15.61 3.98 -18.15
C ALA A 50 16.09 3.47 -16.77
N LYS A 51 16.27 4.36 -15.80
CA LYS A 51 16.65 4.01 -14.41
C LYS A 51 15.64 3.12 -13.67
N HIS A 52 14.41 3.01 -14.16
CA HIS A 52 13.38 2.14 -13.60
C HIS A 52 13.22 0.82 -14.37
N ALA A 53 13.91 0.65 -15.50
CA ALA A 53 13.91 -0.62 -16.22
C ALA A 53 14.67 -1.67 -15.41
N SER A 54 14.06 -2.83 -15.20
CA SER A 54 14.77 -3.98 -14.63
C SER A 54 15.48 -4.80 -15.70
N PHE A 55 15.15 -4.58 -16.97
CA PHE A 55 15.73 -5.23 -18.13
C PHE A 55 16.92 -4.47 -18.71
N GLY A 56 17.81 -5.20 -19.39
CA GLY A 56 18.95 -4.63 -20.10
C GLY A 56 18.66 -4.30 -21.57
N ASP A 57 19.70 -3.85 -22.29
CA ASP A 57 19.60 -3.37 -23.66
C ASP A 57 19.09 -4.42 -24.66
N GLU A 58 19.36 -5.72 -24.43
CA GLU A 58 18.89 -6.80 -25.30
C GLU A 58 17.36 -6.85 -25.37
N LEU A 59 16.70 -6.75 -24.22
CA LEU A 59 15.24 -6.78 -24.13
C LEU A 59 14.64 -5.46 -24.65
N ALA A 60 15.32 -4.34 -24.36
CA ALA A 60 14.93 -3.05 -24.89
C ALA A 60 14.93 -3.04 -26.43
N GLN A 61 15.97 -3.61 -27.05
CA GLN A 61 16.08 -3.72 -28.49
C GLN A 61 15.07 -4.71 -29.08
N ALA A 62 14.83 -5.85 -28.42
CA ALA A 62 13.85 -6.85 -28.87
C ALA A 62 12.42 -6.30 -28.92
N TYR A 63 12.07 -5.45 -27.96
CA TYR A 63 10.78 -4.76 -27.90
C TYR A 63 10.74 -3.44 -28.70
N GLY A 64 11.85 -3.04 -29.32
CA GLY A 64 11.92 -1.81 -30.11
C GLY A 64 11.87 -0.52 -29.28
N ILE A 65 12.25 -0.57 -28.00
CA ILE A 65 12.26 0.59 -27.11
C ILE A 65 13.32 1.58 -27.57
N VAL A 66 12.88 2.76 -27.98
CA VAL A 66 13.74 3.90 -28.30
C VAL A 66 13.85 4.80 -27.08
N TRP A 67 15.09 5.04 -26.63
CA TRP A 67 15.41 5.96 -25.55
C TRP A 67 15.61 7.38 -26.07
N VAL A 68 15.02 8.34 -25.39
CA VAL A 68 15.16 9.78 -25.61
C VAL A 68 15.80 10.40 -24.37
N GLU A 69 16.77 11.30 -24.55
CA GLU A 69 17.39 12.01 -23.43
C GLU A 69 16.61 13.26 -23.05
N ASP A 70 16.30 13.43 -21.75
CA ASP A 70 15.78 14.70 -21.23
C ASP A 70 16.93 15.70 -21.04
N LEU A 71 17.11 16.58 -22.03
CA LEU A 71 18.15 17.62 -22.04
C LEU A 71 17.99 18.70 -20.95
N PHE A 72 16.88 18.70 -20.22
CA PHE A 72 16.60 19.67 -19.16
C PHE A 72 16.68 19.06 -17.75
N ALA A 73 16.95 17.75 -17.66
CA ALA A 73 17.11 17.08 -16.38
C ALA A 73 18.55 17.26 -15.83
N PRO A 74 18.75 17.12 -14.50
CA PRO A 74 20.05 17.28 -13.86
C PRO A 74 21.12 16.36 -14.46
N ALA A 75 22.31 16.89 -14.74
CA ALA A 75 23.37 16.17 -15.46
C ALA A 75 23.99 14.98 -14.69
N ASP A 76 23.66 14.81 -13.42
CA ASP A 76 24.16 13.75 -12.54
C ASP A 76 23.31 12.46 -12.58
N GLU A 77 22.18 12.45 -13.28
CA GLU A 77 21.28 11.29 -13.37
C GLU A 77 21.11 10.75 -14.80
N ASP A 78 20.78 9.46 -14.91
CA ASP A 78 20.32 8.88 -16.17
C ASP A 78 18.91 9.40 -16.49
N ASN A 79 18.88 10.33 -17.43
CA ASN A 79 17.68 11.06 -17.83
C ASN A 79 17.03 10.50 -19.10
N ARG A 80 17.44 9.31 -19.53
CA ARG A 80 16.83 8.63 -20.67
C ARG A 80 15.43 8.16 -20.31
N TYR A 81 14.49 8.38 -21.21
CA TYR A 81 13.11 7.95 -21.07
C TYR A 81 12.53 7.45 -22.40
N THR A 82 11.47 6.67 -22.31
CA THR A 82 10.63 6.30 -23.45
C THR A 82 9.18 6.64 -23.15
N THR A 83 8.40 6.91 -24.18
CA THR A 83 6.95 7.11 -24.11
C THR A 83 6.18 5.92 -24.65
N ASP A 84 6.87 4.84 -25.05
CA ASP A 84 6.26 3.63 -25.57
C ASP A 84 5.62 2.79 -24.45
N VAL A 85 4.32 3.01 -24.24
CA VAL A 85 3.51 2.39 -23.18
C VAL A 85 3.19 0.91 -23.43
N GLU A 86 3.54 0.36 -24.58
CA GLU A 86 3.37 -1.07 -24.86
C GLU A 86 4.70 -1.81 -24.77
N ALA A 87 5.75 -1.26 -25.41
CA ALA A 87 7.07 -1.88 -25.45
C ALA A 87 7.72 -1.94 -24.06
N PHE A 88 7.69 -0.83 -23.29
CA PHE A 88 8.34 -0.80 -21.97
C PHE A 88 7.67 -1.75 -20.96
N PRO A 89 6.34 -1.74 -20.76
CA PRO A 89 5.71 -2.70 -19.85
C PRO A 89 5.82 -4.14 -20.33
N GLY A 90 5.82 -4.39 -21.65
CA GLY A 90 6.04 -5.71 -22.23
C GLY A 90 7.42 -6.28 -21.87
N ALA A 91 8.47 -5.50 -22.13
CA ALA A 91 9.85 -5.84 -21.73
C ALA A 91 9.97 -6.03 -20.21
N GLN A 92 9.39 -5.13 -19.42
CA GLN A 92 9.40 -5.25 -17.96
C GLN A 92 8.72 -6.56 -17.50
N GLN A 93 7.57 -6.91 -18.08
CA GLN A 93 6.84 -8.13 -17.73
C GLN A 93 7.59 -9.41 -18.13
N GLU A 94 8.22 -9.44 -19.31
CA GLU A 94 9.02 -10.59 -19.74
C GLU A 94 10.23 -10.78 -18.83
N TRP A 95 10.95 -9.70 -18.52
CA TRP A 95 12.06 -9.76 -17.57
C TRP A 95 11.61 -10.28 -16.21
N LEU A 96 10.50 -9.77 -15.69
CA LEU A 96 9.95 -10.23 -14.42
C LEU A 96 9.55 -11.71 -14.48
N SER A 97 8.95 -12.16 -15.59
CA SER A 97 8.53 -13.56 -15.75
C SER A 97 9.71 -14.53 -15.84
N ASN A 98 10.83 -14.08 -16.43
CA ASN A 98 12.06 -14.87 -16.56
C ASN A 98 12.92 -14.88 -15.29
N ASN A 99 12.87 -13.79 -14.50
CA ASN A 99 13.75 -13.60 -13.34
C ASN A 99 13.06 -13.78 -11.98
N LEU A 100 11.73 -13.75 -11.91
CA LEU A 100 10.99 -14.10 -10.70
C LEU A 100 10.50 -15.55 -10.71
N PRO A 101 10.43 -16.21 -9.55
CA PRO A 101 9.75 -17.49 -9.44
C PRO A 101 8.30 -17.35 -9.92
N LYS A 102 7.74 -18.43 -10.50
CA LYS A 102 6.45 -18.53 -11.22
C LYS A 102 5.19 -17.97 -10.53
N ARG A 103 5.32 -17.41 -9.33
CA ARG A 103 4.27 -16.76 -8.55
C ARG A 103 4.52 -15.30 -8.18
N GLY A 104 5.51 -14.61 -8.74
CA GLY A 104 5.61 -13.14 -8.72
C GLY A 104 5.50 -12.45 -7.36
N SER A 105 5.56 -13.20 -6.27
CA SER A 105 5.73 -12.72 -4.91
C SER A 105 7.13 -13.16 -4.51
N VAL A 106 7.94 -12.19 -4.09
CA VAL A 106 8.94 -12.49 -3.07
C VAL A 106 8.14 -13.24 -2.00
N THR A 107 8.48 -14.50 -1.75
CA THR A 107 7.90 -15.22 -0.61
C THR A 107 8.48 -14.53 0.61
N LEU A 108 7.82 -13.45 1.03
CA LEU A 108 8.15 -12.73 2.24
C LEU A 108 8.02 -13.76 3.37
N GLN A 109 9.14 -14.03 4.02
CA GLN A 109 9.18 -14.94 5.15
C GLN A 109 8.36 -14.34 6.30
N GLU A 110 7.99 -15.19 7.26
CA GLU A 110 7.49 -14.74 8.56
C GLU A 110 8.45 -13.68 9.09
N ASP A 111 7.96 -12.48 9.41
CA ASP A 111 8.69 -11.24 9.78
C ASP A 111 8.82 -10.14 8.70
N GLN A 112 8.64 -10.45 7.40
CA GLN A 112 8.85 -9.48 6.31
C GLN A 112 7.56 -8.84 5.78
N SER A 113 6.39 -9.20 6.33
CA SER A 113 5.11 -8.61 5.93
C SER A 113 4.08 -8.65 7.05
N HIS A 114 3.57 -7.48 7.43
CA HIS A 114 2.48 -7.32 8.41
C HIS A 114 1.23 -8.15 8.05
N ALA A 115 0.92 -8.27 6.76
CA ALA A 115 -0.26 -9.00 6.30
C ALA A 115 -0.05 -10.53 6.36
N ARG A 116 1.18 -11.00 6.09
CA ARG A 116 1.51 -12.43 6.12
C ARG A 116 1.57 -12.94 7.56
N ASP A 117 2.17 -12.17 8.46
CA ASP A 117 2.27 -12.49 9.88
C ASP A 117 0.86 -12.55 10.53
N ALA A 118 -0.04 -11.63 10.16
CA ALA A 118 -1.43 -11.65 10.62
C ALA A 118 -2.18 -12.91 10.11
N GLN A 119 -2.01 -13.26 8.83
CA GLN A 119 -2.65 -14.44 8.24
C GLN A 119 -2.20 -15.75 8.90
N GLU A 120 -0.91 -15.93 9.18
CA GLU A 120 -0.42 -17.14 9.85
C GLU A 120 -0.82 -17.17 11.33
N PHE A 121 -0.86 -16.01 12.01
CA PHE A 121 -1.40 -15.91 13.37
C PHE A 121 -2.87 -16.35 13.42
N GLU A 122 -3.73 -15.82 12.55
CA GLU A 122 -5.14 -16.21 12.44
C GLU A 122 -5.30 -17.72 12.17
N LYS A 123 -4.52 -18.26 11.22
CA LYS A 123 -4.57 -19.69 10.86
C LYS A 123 -4.12 -20.60 11.99
N ARG A 124 -3.07 -20.22 12.73
CA ARG A 124 -2.53 -20.97 13.87
C ARG A 124 -3.51 -20.96 15.04
N HIS A 125 -4.10 -19.81 15.32
CA HIS A 125 -4.94 -19.57 16.48
C HIS A 125 -6.45 -19.61 16.19
N ARG A 126 -6.86 -20.12 15.03
CA ARG A 126 -8.27 -20.25 14.60
C ARG A 126 -9.19 -20.96 15.62
N ASN A 127 -8.61 -21.84 16.43
CA ASN A 127 -9.30 -22.63 17.45
C ASN A 127 -8.88 -22.27 18.88
N ASP A 128 -8.12 -21.19 19.04
CA ASP A 128 -7.68 -20.70 20.34
C ASP A 128 -8.50 -19.47 20.73
N TRP A 129 -8.57 -19.16 22.02
CA TRP A 129 -9.23 -17.97 22.53
C TRP A 129 -8.31 -16.76 22.36
N VAL A 130 -8.64 -15.86 21.44
CA VAL A 130 -7.86 -14.66 21.16
C VAL A 130 -8.57 -13.44 21.69
N VAL A 131 -7.86 -12.61 22.45
CA VAL A 131 -8.39 -11.40 23.09
C VAL A 131 -8.75 -10.35 22.04
N ILE A 132 -9.99 -9.89 22.09
CA ILE A 132 -10.54 -8.83 21.23
C ILE A 132 -10.72 -7.51 21.96
N ALA A 133 -10.80 -7.52 23.30
CA ALA A 133 -10.85 -6.34 24.15
C ALA A 133 -10.21 -6.65 25.52
N ALA A 134 -9.50 -5.69 26.10
CA ALA A 134 -8.88 -5.84 27.40
C ALA A 134 -8.89 -4.51 28.17
N LEU A 135 -9.02 -4.58 29.50
CA LEU A 135 -8.91 -3.45 30.41
C LEU A 135 -8.35 -3.89 31.77
N ASN A 136 -7.83 -2.95 32.55
CA ASN A 136 -7.45 -3.24 33.93
C ASN A 136 -8.71 -3.51 34.76
N SER A 137 -8.69 -4.59 35.55
CA SER A 137 -9.81 -4.93 36.43
C SER A 137 -9.88 -3.96 37.61
N ASP A 138 -11.04 -3.33 37.81
CA ASP A 138 -11.27 -2.46 38.98
C ASP A 138 -11.59 -3.27 40.24
N HIS A 139 -12.10 -4.50 40.06
CA HIS A 139 -12.52 -5.38 41.15
C HIS A 139 -11.39 -6.30 41.63
N ARG A 140 -10.33 -6.51 40.83
CA ARG A 140 -9.17 -7.32 41.20
C ARG A 140 -7.87 -6.61 40.78
N PRO A 141 -7.27 -5.79 41.66
CA PRO A 141 -6.05 -5.06 41.36
C PRO A 141 -4.91 -5.98 40.88
N GLY A 142 -4.20 -5.55 39.84
CA GLY A 142 -3.11 -6.33 39.23
C GLY A 142 -3.54 -7.34 38.17
N PHE A 143 -4.83 -7.43 37.85
CA PHE A 143 -5.36 -8.26 36.77
C PHE A 143 -5.89 -7.42 35.61
N VAL A 144 -5.80 -7.98 34.41
CA VAL A 144 -6.40 -7.48 33.17
C VAL A 144 -7.61 -8.36 32.85
N GLU A 145 -8.78 -7.75 32.76
CA GLU A 145 -9.98 -8.40 32.28
C GLU A 145 -9.95 -8.42 30.75
N CYS A 146 -10.00 -9.62 30.18
CA CYS A 146 -9.91 -9.85 28.74
C CYS A 146 -11.21 -10.48 28.23
N ILE A 147 -11.80 -9.89 27.20
CA ILE A 147 -12.84 -10.53 26.38
C ILE A 147 -12.13 -11.17 25.18
N ALA A 148 -12.34 -12.47 25.00
CA ALA A 148 -11.76 -13.23 23.92
C ALA A 148 -12.84 -13.97 23.13
N THR A 149 -12.57 -14.18 21.84
CA THR A 149 -13.38 -15.00 20.94
C THR A 149 -12.53 -16.10 20.33
N LEU A 150 -13.19 -17.18 19.90
CA LEU A 150 -12.51 -18.26 19.20
C LEU A 150 -11.95 -17.74 17.86
N GLY A 151 -10.63 -17.81 17.68
CA GLY A 151 -9.96 -17.29 16.49
C GLY A 151 -9.88 -15.77 16.40
N GLY A 152 -10.30 -15.01 17.42
CA GLY A 152 -10.24 -13.54 17.43
C GLY A 152 -11.24 -12.84 16.51
N ILE A 153 -12.20 -13.59 15.97
CA ILE A 153 -13.27 -13.07 15.14
C ILE A 153 -14.28 -12.36 16.05
N ARG A 154 -14.55 -11.09 15.78
CA ARG A 154 -15.60 -10.34 16.50
C ARG A 154 -16.96 -10.76 15.95
N SER A 155 -17.63 -11.67 16.64
CA SER A 155 -19.01 -12.10 16.38
C SER A 155 -19.86 -12.00 17.63
N GLU A 156 -21.16 -11.71 17.47
CA GLU A 156 -22.10 -11.53 18.59
C GLU A 156 -22.34 -12.81 19.42
N THR A 157 -22.03 -13.99 18.88
CA THR A 157 -22.17 -15.27 19.57
C THR A 157 -20.78 -15.90 19.80
N GLY A 158 -20.40 -16.06 21.06
CA GLY A 158 -19.18 -16.80 21.43
C GLY A 158 -18.09 -16.01 22.15
N GLU A 159 -18.37 -14.83 22.71
CA GLU A 159 -17.42 -14.12 23.58
C GLU A 159 -17.29 -14.83 24.94
N ARG A 160 -16.06 -14.90 25.47
CA ARG A 160 -15.76 -15.35 26.84
C ARG A 160 -14.84 -14.38 27.53
N ARG A 161 -15.00 -14.25 28.84
CA ARG A 161 -14.16 -13.41 29.68
C ARG A 161 -13.11 -14.23 30.41
N PHE A 162 -11.94 -13.63 30.59
CA PHE A 162 -10.82 -14.21 31.32
C PHE A 162 -10.16 -13.13 32.19
N LEU A 163 -9.61 -13.56 33.33
CA LEU A 163 -8.73 -12.72 34.15
C LEU A 163 -7.29 -13.17 33.93
N VAL A 164 -6.49 -12.27 33.38
CA VAL A 164 -5.06 -12.49 33.13
C VAL A 164 -4.26 -11.65 34.11
N LEU A 165 -3.17 -12.18 34.68
CA LEU A 165 -2.27 -11.38 35.49
C LEU A 165 -1.69 -10.25 34.63
N GLY A 166 -1.65 -9.02 35.16
CA GLY A 166 -1.16 -7.86 34.40
C GLY A 166 0.30 -8.00 33.97
N SER A 167 1.11 -8.77 34.71
CA SER A 167 2.49 -9.11 34.32
C SER A 167 2.56 -10.02 33.09
N ASP A 168 1.54 -10.84 32.88
CA ASP A 168 1.51 -11.88 31.86
C ASP A 168 0.77 -11.39 30.59
N TYR A 169 -0.02 -10.33 30.73
CA TYR A 169 -0.70 -9.69 29.62
C TYR A 169 0.27 -8.76 28.87
N VAL A 170 0.71 -9.22 27.70
CA VAL A 170 1.53 -8.43 26.77
C VAL A 170 0.72 -8.23 25.49
N ILE A 171 0.45 -6.97 25.13
CA ILE A 171 -0.18 -6.65 23.85
C ILE A 171 0.81 -7.02 22.73
N GLY A 172 0.61 -8.21 22.15
CA GLY A 172 1.37 -8.69 21.01
C GLY A 172 1.00 -7.95 19.72
N ARG A 173 1.88 -8.02 18.72
CA ARG A 173 1.71 -7.38 17.39
C ARG A 173 0.45 -7.83 16.65
N HIS A 174 -0.07 -9.02 16.94
CA HIS A 174 -1.23 -9.63 16.24
C HIS A 174 -2.37 -10.06 17.18
N GLY A 175 -2.28 -9.73 18.47
CA GLY A 175 -3.26 -10.13 19.49
C GLY A 175 -2.62 -10.89 20.67
N PHE A 176 -3.43 -11.18 21.68
CA PHE A 176 -3.04 -11.98 22.84
C PHE A 176 -3.88 -13.27 22.86
N VAL A 177 -3.22 -14.42 22.96
CA VAL A 177 -3.89 -15.72 23.04
C VAL A 177 -4.00 -16.12 24.50
N ILE A 178 -5.23 -16.38 24.95
CA ILE A 178 -5.49 -16.86 26.31
C ILE A 178 -4.90 -18.27 26.46
N ASN A 179 -4.25 -18.52 27.60
CA ASN A 179 -3.74 -19.84 27.91
C ASN A 179 -4.89 -20.86 27.91
N PRO A 180 -4.78 -22.00 27.20
CA PRO A 180 -5.84 -23.02 27.15
C PRO A 180 -6.27 -23.56 28.52
N SER A 181 -5.40 -23.47 29.53
CA SER A 181 -5.72 -23.88 30.90
C SER A 181 -6.43 -22.81 31.73
N SER A 182 -6.62 -21.60 31.20
CA SER A 182 -7.36 -20.53 31.88
C SER A 182 -8.86 -20.81 31.86
N GLU A 183 -9.48 -20.74 33.04
CA GLU A 183 -10.92 -20.89 33.17
C GLU A 183 -11.65 -19.57 32.82
N PRO A 184 -12.83 -19.64 32.18
CA PRO A 184 -13.67 -18.46 31.95
C PRO A 184 -14.10 -17.79 33.26
N TYR A 185 -14.22 -16.47 33.24
CA TYR A 185 -14.56 -15.65 34.39
C TYR A 185 -15.99 -15.07 34.29
N ASP A 186 -16.86 -15.56 35.17
CA ASP A 186 -18.28 -15.18 35.23
C ASP A 186 -18.62 -14.17 36.35
N GLY A 187 -17.60 -13.60 37.00
CA GLY A 187 -17.78 -12.66 38.11
C GLY A 187 -18.15 -11.22 37.68
N PRO A 188 -18.10 -10.27 38.62
CA PRO A 188 -18.27 -8.84 38.34
C PRO A 188 -17.32 -8.38 37.24
N SER A 189 -17.79 -7.49 36.36
CA SER A 189 -17.03 -7.02 35.20
C SER A 189 -16.86 -5.52 35.22
N SER A 190 -15.69 -5.06 34.82
CA SER A 190 -15.38 -3.64 34.60
C SER A 190 -15.79 -3.19 33.19
N PHE A 191 -16.21 -4.10 32.30
CA PHE A 191 -16.81 -3.74 31.02
C PHE A 191 -18.27 -3.28 31.22
N VAL A 192 -18.54 -2.02 30.88
CA VAL A 192 -19.88 -1.40 31.02
C VAL A 192 -20.97 -2.17 30.26
N THR A 193 -20.65 -2.71 29.08
CA THR A 193 -21.58 -3.48 28.24
C THR A 193 -21.97 -4.83 28.85
N TRP A 194 -21.10 -5.43 29.66
CA TRP A 194 -21.31 -6.72 30.32
C TRP A 194 -21.85 -6.60 31.74
N ALA A 195 -21.55 -5.49 32.44
CA ALA A 195 -22.17 -5.19 33.73
C ALA A 195 -23.71 -5.05 33.64
N ALA A 196 -24.23 -4.71 32.45
CA ALA A 196 -25.65 -4.52 32.17
C ALA A 196 -26.39 -5.78 31.66
N GLN A 197 -25.70 -6.89 31.39
CA GLN A 197 -26.29 -8.14 30.86
C GLN A 197 -26.79 -9.12 31.94
N ARG A 198 -26.94 -8.64 33.19
CA ARG A 198 -27.50 -9.44 34.30
C ARG A 198 -29.02 -9.59 34.24
#